data_AF-A0A232LS04-F1
#
_entry.id   AF-A0A232LS04-F1
#
_cell.length_a   1.000
_cell.length_b   1.000
_cell.length_c   1.000
_cell.angle_alpha   90.00
_cell.angle_beta   90.00
_cell.angle_gamma   90.00
#
_symmetry.space_group_name_H-M   'P 1'
#
loop_
_entity.id
_entity.type
_entity.pdbx_description
1 polymer ?
#
loop_
_entity_poly.entity_id
_entity_poly.type
_entity_poly.pdbx_seq_one_letter_code
_entity_poly.pdbx_strand_id
1 'polypeptide(L)'
;SDWDALLTRIELLPKLGPETTQWYRLLKPVLTRFVGAFDSPESSETKNFWQTIVHYSAGGSGPSYVSGWITAFCFWDWEGRSLFTSGQGNAQWTVLDGVRYHRVDTNNVPPGFASVPVKLDDNGDEYDTVMVAGSVGIRATSSGELLTPSKFDNPGITIELDTLQSESGWWMYEKKKGPMELTVPF
;
A
#
# COMPACT_ATOMS: atom_id res chain seq x y z
N SER A 1 -0.48 -22.30 -0.29
CA SER A 1 0.26 -21.15 -0.84
C SER A 1 0.54 -20.13 0.27
N ASP A 2 1.37 -19.11 0.02
CA ASP A 2 1.59 -18.03 1.01
C ASP A 2 0.28 -17.28 1.35
N TRP A 3 -0.63 -17.16 0.38
CA TRP A 3 -1.93 -16.52 0.56
C TRP A 3 -2.87 -17.31 1.49
N ASP A 4 -2.85 -18.64 1.43
CA ASP A 4 -3.60 -19.50 2.37
C ASP A 4 -3.11 -19.31 3.82
N ALA A 5 -1.78 -19.20 3.99
CA ALA A 5 -1.18 -18.98 5.30
C ALA A 5 -1.55 -17.59 5.86
N LEU A 6 -1.56 -16.55 5.01
CA LEU A 6 -2.02 -15.22 5.39
C LEU A 6 -3.51 -15.22 5.75
N LEU A 7 -4.36 -15.86 4.94
CA LEU A 7 -5.80 -15.98 5.21
C LEU A 7 -6.06 -16.66 6.56
N THR A 8 -5.28 -17.69 6.90
CA THR A 8 -5.36 -18.35 8.21
C THR A 8 -4.93 -17.42 9.34
N ARG A 9 -3.86 -16.64 9.15
CA ARG A 9 -3.31 -15.75 10.19
C ARG A 9 -4.25 -14.59 10.53
N ILE A 10 -4.97 -14.04 9.56
CA ILE A 10 -5.86 -12.91 9.82
C ILE A 10 -7.02 -13.27 10.75
N GLU A 11 -7.35 -14.55 10.93
CA GLU A 11 -8.33 -15.02 11.92
C GLU A 11 -7.92 -14.71 13.38
N LEU A 12 -6.67 -14.32 13.62
CA LEU A 12 -6.21 -13.84 14.93
C LEU A 12 -6.56 -12.37 15.19
N LEU A 13 -6.74 -11.56 14.13
CA LEU A 13 -6.94 -10.11 14.25
C LEU A 13 -8.14 -9.74 15.14
N PRO A 14 -9.32 -10.40 15.05
CA PRO A 14 -10.44 -10.06 15.91
C PRO A 14 -10.16 -10.18 17.42
N LYS A 15 -9.14 -10.96 17.82
CA LYS A 15 -8.75 -11.12 19.23
C LYS A 15 -8.01 -9.91 19.80
N LEU A 16 -7.49 -9.03 18.93
CA LEU A 16 -6.68 -7.87 19.34
C LEU A 16 -7.51 -6.62 19.64
N GLY A 17 -8.82 -6.64 19.34
CA GLY A 17 -9.74 -5.56 19.70
C GLY A 17 -10.73 -5.17 18.59
N PRO A 18 -11.54 -4.12 18.82
CA PRO A 18 -12.58 -3.69 17.89
C PRO A 18 -12.03 -3.19 16.55
N GLU A 19 -10.95 -2.41 16.55
CA GLU A 19 -10.36 -1.87 15.31
C GLU A 19 -9.81 -2.99 14.42
N THR A 20 -9.04 -3.92 14.98
CA THR A 20 -8.50 -5.06 14.23
C THR A 20 -9.59 -6.03 13.79
N THR A 21 -10.71 -6.12 14.52
CA THR A 21 -11.92 -6.83 14.07
C THR A 21 -12.52 -6.17 12.83
N GLN A 22 -12.58 -4.84 12.80
CA GLN A 22 -13.06 -4.10 11.63
C GLN A 22 -12.10 -4.25 10.44
N TRP A 23 -10.80 -4.18 10.67
CA TRP A 23 -9.79 -4.42 9.64
C TRP A 23 -9.88 -5.84 9.05
N TYR A 24 -10.04 -6.85 9.90
CA TYR A 24 -10.27 -8.24 9.48
C TYR A 24 -11.45 -8.38 8.51
N ARG A 25 -12.57 -7.68 8.77
CA ARG A 25 -13.74 -7.72 7.89
C ARG A 25 -13.44 -7.17 6.49
N LEU A 26 -12.51 -6.23 6.38
CA LEU A 26 -12.05 -5.67 5.10
C LEU A 26 -11.04 -6.60 4.42
N LEU A 27 -10.11 -7.20 5.17
CA LEU A 27 -9.07 -8.05 4.60
C LEU A 27 -9.58 -9.41 4.12
N LYS A 28 -10.53 -10.02 4.86
CA LYS A 28 -10.95 -11.40 4.61
C LYS A 28 -11.48 -11.63 3.18
N PRO A 29 -12.36 -10.79 2.62
CA PRO A 29 -12.79 -10.94 1.23
C PRO A 29 -11.62 -10.84 0.23
N VAL A 30 -10.72 -9.87 0.43
CA VAL A 30 -9.56 -9.67 -0.47
C VAL A 30 -8.66 -10.91 -0.50
N LEU A 31 -8.25 -11.39 0.68
CA LEU A 31 -7.36 -12.55 0.77
C LEU A 31 -8.04 -13.84 0.29
N THR A 32 -9.35 -14.00 0.51
CA THR A 32 -10.13 -15.11 -0.04
C THR A 32 -10.14 -15.08 -1.58
N ARG A 33 -10.30 -13.89 -2.17
CA ARG A 33 -10.24 -13.70 -3.63
C ARG A 33 -8.84 -13.91 -4.20
N PHE A 34 -7.78 -13.56 -3.47
CA PHE A 34 -6.41 -13.90 -3.87
C PHE A 34 -6.20 -15.40 -4.00
N VAL A 35 -6.64 -16.19 -3.01
CA VAL A 35 -6.56 -17.66 -3.07
C VAL A 35 -7.37 -18.19 -4.26
N GLY A 36 -8.63 -17.77 -4.40
CA GLY A 36 -9.50 -18.26 -5.47
C GLY A 36 -9.08 -17.84 -6.89
N ALA A 37 -8.29 -16.76 -7.04
CA ALA A 37 -7.80 -16.30 -8.33
C ALA A 37 -6.85 -17.33 -8.99
N PHE A 38 -6.15 -18.16 -8.20
CA PHE A 38 -5.29 -19.22 -8.73
C PHE A 38 -6.10 -20.38 -9.32
N ASP A 39 -7.27 -20.67 -8.77
CA ASP A 39 -8.12 -21.78 -9.22
C ASP A 39 -8.91 -21.42 -10.50
N SER A 40 -9.18 -20.14 -10.72
CA SER A 40 -9.98 -19.66 -11.85
C SER A 40 -9.51 -18.29 -12.35
N PRO A 41 -8.29 -18.19 -12.91
CA PRO A 41 -7.69 -16.90 -13.30
C PRO A 41 -8.47 -16.20 -14.41
N GLU A 42 -9.10 -16.96 -15.31
CA GLU A 42 -9.76 -16.43 -16.50
C GLU A 42 -11.25 -16.11 -16.30
N SER A 43 -11.81 -16.38 -15.13
CA SER A 43 -13.22 -16.14 -14.85
C SER A 43 -13.55 -14.65 -14.84
N SER A 44 -14.78 -14.32 -15.21
CA SER A 44 -15.28 -12.94 -15.18
C SER A 44 -15.22 -12.36 -13.77
N GLU A 45 -15.44 -13.18 -12.76
CA GLU A 45 -15.39 -12.82 -11.35
C GLU A 45 -13.97 -12.45 -10.91
N THR A 46 -12.96 -13.26 -11.27
CA THR A 46 -11.55 -12.96 -10.97
C THR A 46 -11.09 -11.70 -11.68
N LYS A 47 -11.48 -11.53 -12.95
CA LYS A 47 -11.18 -10.31 -13.72
C LYS A 47 -11.82 -9.07 -13.09
N ASN A 48 -13.10 -9.15 -12.69
CA ASN A 48 -13.79 -8.05 -12.03
C ASN A 48 -13.14 -7.69 -10.68
N PHE A 49 -12.74 -8.70 -9.90
CA PHE A 49 -11.99 -8.48 -8.66
C PHE A 49 -10.70 -7.67 -8.91
N TRP A 50 -9.89 -8.03 -9.92
CA TRP A 50 -8.69 -7.27 -10.28
C TRP A 50 -8.97 -5.93 -10.97
N GLN A 51 -10.18 -5.67 -11.46
CA GLN A 51 -10.57 -4.36 -11.99
C GLN A 51 -11.04 -3.39 -10.90
N THR A 52 -11.20 -3.86 -9.66
CA THR A 52 -11.74 -3.07 -8.54
C THR A 52 -10.69 -2.77 -7.46
N ILE A 53 -9.40 -2.94 -7.77
CA ILE A 53 -8.26 -2.69 -6.86
C ILE A 53 -8.34 -1.28 -6.30
N VAL A 54 -8.35 -0.28 -7.18
CA VAL A 54 -8.26 1.13 -6.85
C VAL A 54 -9.17 1.94 -7.75
N HIS A 55 -9.83 2.92 -7.18
CA HIS A 55 -10.57 3.93 -7.92
C HIS A 55 -10.11 5.32 -7.45
N TYR A 56 -9.53 6.09 -8.37
CA TYR A 56 -9.04 7.43 -8.08
C TYR A 56 -10.13 8.48 -8.35
N SER A 57 -10.21 9.49 -7.48
CA SER A 57 -11.14 10.61 -7.58
C SER A 57 -10.40 11.91 -7.28
N ALA A 58 -10.23 12.74 -8.31
CA ALA A 58 -9.62 14.06 -8.18
C ALA A 58 -10.60 15.04 -7.52
N GLY A 59 -10.10 15.84 -6.56
CA GLY A 59 -10.89 16.87 -5.89
C GLY A 59 -10.95 18.22 -6.63
N GLY A 60 -10.34 18.33 -7.81
CA GLY A 60 -10.12 19.62 -8.47
C GLY A 60 -9.20 20.50 -7.62
N SER A 61 -9.75 21.54 -7.00
CA SER A 61 -9.03 22.38 -6.03
C SER A 61 -8.98 21.80 -4.60
N GLY A 62 -9.75 20.73 -4.34
CA GLY A 62 -9.77 20.02 -3.05
C GLY A 62 -8.90 18.75 -3.05
N PRO A 63 -8.86 18.02 -1.92
CA PRO A 63 -8.05 16.81 -1.80
C PRO A 63 -8.44 15.75 -2.84
N SER A 64 -7.45 14.97 -3.24
CA SER A 64 -7.68 13.81 -4.09
C SER A 64 -7.75 12.56 -3.24
N TYR A 65 -8.46 11.55 -3.72
CA TYR A 65 -8.77 10.39 -2.92
C TYR A 65 -8.70 9.11 -3.73
N VAL A 66 -8.45 8.01 -3.05
CA VAL A 66 -8.53 6.65 -3.57
C VAL A 66 -9.61 5.86 -2.81
N SER A 67 -10.36 5.04 -3.53
CA SER A 67 -11.19 3.95 -3.02
C SER A 67 -10.79 2.65 -3.73
N GLY A 68 -11.60 1.59 -3.66
CA GLY A 68 -11.22 0.25 -4.10
C GLY A 68 -10.87 -0.65 -2.92
N TRP A 69 -10.75 -1.96 -3.16
CA TRP A 69 -10.45 -2.88 -2.06
C TRP A 69 -9.03 -2.70 -1.51
N ILE A 70 -8.13 -2.03 -2.25
CA ILE A 70 -6.76 -1.73 -1.80
C ILE A 70 -6.74 -0.88 -0.53
N THR A 71 -7.79 -0.10 -0.26
CA THR A 71 -7.85 0.73 0.94
C THR A 71 -7.93 -0.09 2.22
N ALA A 72 -8.24 -1.40 2.15
CA ALA A 72 -8.07 -2.29 3.30
C ALA A 72 -6.63 -2.35 3.83
N PHE A 73 -5.62 -2.12 2.98
CA PHE A 73 -4.22 -2.02 3.38
C PHE A 73 -3.85 -0.62 3.90
N CYS A 74 -4.76 0.34 3.78
CA CYS A 74 -4.64 1.72 4.29
C CYS A 74 -5.64 1.95 5.44
N PHE A 75 -5.69 1.01 6.39
CA PHE A 75 -6.65 1.08 7.50
C PHE A 75 -6.23 2.09 8.56
N TRP A 76 -4.93 2.23 8.83
CA TRP A 76 -4.37 3.25 9.70
C TRP A 76 -3.51 4.24 8.91
N ASP A 77 -3.41 5.47 9.39
CA ASP A 77 -2.40 6.42 8.93
C ASP A 77 -1.02 6.16 9.56
N TRP A 78 -0.04 6.99 9.23
CA TRP A 78 1.35 6.82 9.70
C TRP A 78 1.50 7.03 11.21
N GLU A 79 0.55 7.70 11.86
CA GLU A 79 0.48 7.84 13.32
C GLU A 79 -0.30 6.71 14.01
N GLY A 80 -0.82 5.74 13.25
CA GLY A 80 -1.58 4.62 13.78
C GLY A 80 -3.04 4.95 14.10
N ARG A 81 -3.60 6.04 13.56
CA ARG A 81 -5.01 6.40 13.71
C ARG A 81 -5.83 5.74 12.61
N SER A 82 -6.99 5.19 12.95
CA SER A 82 -7.87 4.55 11.97
C SER A 82 -8.38 5.56 10.93
N LEU A 83 -8.11 5.27 9.65
CA LEU A 83 -8.66 5.96 8.48
C LEU A 83 -10.05 5.43 8.09
N PHE A 84 -10.48 4.31 8.69
CA PHE A 84 -11.82 3.79 8.49
C PHE A 84 -12.85 4.69 9.19
N THR A 85 -13.60 5.46 8.41
CA THR A 85 -14.68 6.31 8.93
C THR A 85 -16.04 5.67 8.61
N SER A 86 -16.75 5.24 9.65
CA SER A 86 -18.12 4.77 9.49
C SER A 86 -19.05 5.98 9.26
N GLY A 87 -19.63 6.10 8.06
CA GLY A 87 -20.81 6.96 7.84
C GLY A 87 -20.61 8.28 7.10
N GLN A 88 -19.47 8.55 6.45
CA GLN A 88 -19.34 9.76 5.61
C GLN A 88 -19.76 9.54 4.16
N GLY A 89 -21.03 9.85 3.86
CA GLY A 89 -21.47 10.39 2.57
C GLY A 89 -21.60 9.42 1.39
N ASN A 90 -22.40 9.84 0.40
CA ASN A 90 -22.75 9.14 -0.84
C ASN A 90 -21.57 8.95 -1.84
N ALA A 91 -20.32 9.02 -1.41
CA ALA A 91 -19.17 8.99 -2.31
C ALA A 91 -18.74 7.55 -2.61
N GLN A 92 -19.02 7.07 -3.83
CA GLN A 92 -18.43 5.91 -4.53
C GLN A 92 -17.67 4.89 -3.65
N TRP A 93 -18.42 4.19 -2.79
CA TRP A 93 -17.90 3.04 -2.05
C TRP A 93 -17.69 1.88 -3.02
N THR A 94 -16.50 1.28 -2.99
CA THR A 94 -16.29 -0.02 -3.65
C THR A 94 -16.85 -1.10 -2.73
N VAL A 95 -17.61 -2.02 -3.31
CA VAL A 95 -18.16 -3.18 -2.61
C VAL A 95 -17.51 -4.44 -3.16
N LEU A 96 -16.91 -5.24 -2.29
CA LEU A 96 -16.42 -6.58 -2.62
C LEU A 96 -17.06 -7.56 -1.63
N ASP A 97 -17.78 -8.56 -2.16
CA ASP A 97 -18.46 -9.61 -1.38
C ASP A 97 -19.34 -9.06 -0.23
N GLY A 98 -20.06 -7.97 -0.52
CA GLY A 98 -20.95 -7.30 0.42
C GLY A 98 -20.25 -6.37 1.43
N VAL A 99 -18.91 -6.32 1.42
CA VAL A 99 -18.11 -5.44 2.28
C VAL A 99 -17.81 -4.12 1.57
N ARG A 100 -18.07 -3.01 2.27
CA ARG A 100 -17.78 -1.64 1.78
C ARG A 100 -16.39 -1.20 2.21
N TYR A 101 -15.60 -0.73 1.26
CA TYR A 101 -14.23 -0.26 1.50
C TYR A 101 -14.20 1.25 1.58
N HIS A 102 -13.42 1.77 2.52
CA HIS A 102 -13.38 3.21 2.78
C HIS A 102 -12.63 3.99 1.70
N ARG A 103 -12.79 5.31 1.71
CA ARG A 103 -12.08 6.26 0.87
C ARG A 103 -10.93 6.84 1.69
N VAL A 104 -9.76 6.93 1.07
CA VAL A 104 -8.53 7.44 1.70
C VAL A 104 -8.09 8.68 0.93
N ASP A 105 -7.84 9.79 1.64
CA ASP A 105 -7.15 10.95 1.06
C ASP A 105 -5.77 10.51 0.61
N THR A 106 -5.36 10.87 -0.61
CA THR A 106 -4.06 10.46 -1.15
C THR A 106 -2.87 10.87 -0.28
N ASN A 107 -3.01 11.93 0.52
CA ASN A 107 -1.98 12.38 1.47
C ASN A 107 -1.91 11.52 2.74
N ASN A 108 -2.92 10.69 3.00
CA ASN A 108 -3.01 9.81 4.17
C ASN A 108 -2.68 8.35 3.84
N VAL A 109 -2.26 8.04 2.61
CA VAL A 109 -1.78 6.69 2.27
C VAL A 109 -0.55 6.39 3.13
N PRO A 110 -0.56 5.34 3.97
CA PRO A 110 0.53 5.08 4.88
C PRO A 110 1.80 4.67 4.11
N PRO A 111 2.99 5.04 4.61
CA PRO A 111 4.24 4.63 4.00
C PRO A 111 4.43 3.11 4.09
N GLY A 112 5.11 2.53 3.09
CA GLY A 112 5.47 1.10 3.09
C GLY A 112 6.64 0.73 4.01
N PHE A 113 7.06 1.64 4.90
CA PHE A 113 8.16 1.44 5.84
C PHE A 113 7.82 1.98 7.23
N ALA A 114 8.53 1.49 8.23
CA ALA A 114 8.49 2.01 9.59
C ALA A 114 9.84 2.66 9.94
N SER A 115 9.81 3.60 10.88
CA SER A 115 11.02 4.17 11.47
C SER A 115 10.90 4.24 12.99
N VAL A 116 12.00 3.97 13.69
CA VAL A 116 12.05 3.98 15.16
C VAL A 116 13.31 4.68 15.64
N PRO A 117 13.22 5.55 16.67
CA PRO A 117 14.39 6.06 17.35
C PRO A 117 15.16 4.92 18.02
N VAL A 118 16.49 4.87 17.82
CA VAL A 118 17.37 3.87 18.43
C VAL A 118 18.54 4.59 19.08
N LYS A 119 18.84 4.23 20.32
CA LYS A 119 20.08 4.63 20.98
C LYS A 119 21.14 3.57 20.66
N LEU A 120 22.17 3.96 19.91
CA LEU A 120 23.27 3.08 19.54
C LEU A 120 24.42 3.32 20.51
N ASP A 121 24.91 2.27 21.17
CA ASP A 121 26.12 2.29 21.99
C ASP A 121 27.22 1.52 21.23
N ASP A 122 28.22 2.23 20.74
CA ASP A 122 29.40 1.64 20.11
C ASP A 122 30.60 1.78 21.07
N ASN A 123 30.86 0.73 21.84
CA ASN A 123 31.99 0.63 22.78
C ASN A 123 32.04 1.76 23.83
N GLY A 124 30.88 2.26 24.27
CA GLY A 124 30.74 3.34 25.25
C GLY A 124 30.44 4.71 24.64
N ASP A 125 30.54 4.86 23.31
CA ASP A 125 30.13 6.07 22.60
C ASP A 125 28.65 5.93 22.19
N GLU A 126 27.79 6.79 22.76
CA GLU A 126 26.35 6.75 22.51
C GLU A 126 25.91 7.72 21.39
N TYR A 127 25.12 7.21 20.44
CA TYR A 127 24.59 7.95 19.30
C TYR A 127 23.06 7.95 19.27
N ASP A 128 22.49 9.12 18.99
CA ASP A 128 21.06 9.31 18.75
C ASP A 128 20.74 8.99 17.28
N THR A 129 20.21 7.80 17.03
CA THR A 129 19.98 7.31 15.66
C THR A 129 18.50 7.04 15.38
N VAL A 130 18.20 6.86 14.09
CA VAL A 130 16.92 6.32 13.62
C VAL A 130 17.22 5.08 12.81
N MET A 131 16.49 4.00 13.09
CA MET A 131 16.42 2.84 12.21
C MET A 131 15.19 2.95 11.32
N VAL A 132 15.35 2.67 10.02
CA VAL A 132 14.28 2.59 9.04
C VAL A 132 14.27 1.18 8.46
N ALA A 133 13.08 0.59 8.28
CA ALA A 133 12.92 -0.71 7.64
C ALA A 133 11.59 -0.80 6.88
N GLY A 134 11.61 -1.40 5.69
CA GLY A 134 10.41 -1.69 4.90
C GLY A 134 10.65 -1.55 3.40
N SER A 135 9.60 -1.22 2.65
CA SER A 135 9.69 -0.89 1.22
C SER A 135 10.36 0.47 1.05
N VAL A 136 11.55 0.47 0.46
CA VAL A 136 12.44 1.64 0.37
C VAL A 136 12.69 2.08 -1.07
N GLY A 137 12.22 1.30 -2.04
CA GLY A 137 12.34 1.63 -3.45
C GLY A 137 11.51 0.71 -4.34
N ILE A 138 11.54 1.01 -5.63
CA ILE A 138 10.93 0.19 -6.68
C ILE A 138 11.99 -0.01 -7.75
N ARG A 139 12.20 -1.26 -8.14
CA ARG A 139 12.99 -1.64 -9.30
C ARG A 139 12.04 -1.89 -10.46
N ALA A 140 12.26 -1.16 -11.54
CA ALA A 140 11.55 -1.35 -12.80
C ALA A 140 12.48 -2.05 -13.80
N THR A 141 12.05 -3.17 -14.35
CA THR A 141 12.78 -3.98 -15.35
C THR A 141 11.90 -4.27 -16.55
N SER A 142 12.50 -4.66 -17.67
CA SER A 142 11.77 -5.22 -18.80
C SER A 142 11.73 -6.74 -18.68
N SER A 143 10.58 -7.34 -18.94
CA SER A 143 10.41 -8.79 -19.07
C SER A 143 11.05 -9.36 -20.33
N GLY A 144 11.37 -8.50 -21.30
CA GLY A 144 11.82 -8.89 -22.64
C GLY A 144 10.67 -9.20 -23.62
N GLU A 145 9.42 -9.15 -23.16
CA GLU A 145 8.24 -9.28 -24.02
C GLU A 145 7.99 -8.00 -24.82
N LEU A 146 7.51 -8.18 -26.05
CA LEU A 146 7.09 -7.05 -26.89
C LEU A 146 5.79 -6.50 -26.33
N LEU A 147 5.80 -5.25 -25.87
CA LEU A 147 4.57 -4.56 -25.54
C LEU A 147 3.83 -4.19 -26.81
N THR A 148 2.50 -4.35 -26.81
CA THR A 148 1.65 -3.82 -27.87
C THR A 148 1.81 -2.30 -27.90
N PRO A 149 2.25 -1.69 -29.01
CA PRO A 149 2.37 -0.25 -29.11
C PRO A 149 1.02 0.39 -28.79
N SER A 150 1.03 1.38 -27.90
CA SER A 150 -0.13 2.24 -27.73
C SER A 150 -0.39 2.96 -29.06
N LYS A 151 -1.65 3.34 -29.34
CA LYS A 151 -1.97 4.16 -30.53
C LYS A 151 -1.26 5.52 -30.55
N PHE A 152 -0.61 5.89 -29.45
CA PHE A 152 0.12 7.14 -29.25
C PHE A 152 1.64 6.95 -29.29
N ASP A 153 2.12 5.71 -29.41
CA ASP A 153 3.56 5.45 -29.46
C ASP A 153 4.09 5.61 -30.88
N ASN A 154 5.32 6.13 -30.99
CA ASN A 154 6.01 6.18 -32.27
C ASN A 154 6.24 4.74 -32.79
N PRO A 155 6.04 4.47 -34.09
CA PRO A 155 6.20 3.13 -34.63
C PRO A 155 7.66 2.66 -34.53
N GLY A 156 7.91 1.77 -33.56
CA GLY A 156 9.17 1.11 -33.29
C GLY A 156 8.98 0.07 -32.17
N ILE A 157 9.81 -0.97 -32.14
CA ILE A 157 9.84 -1.90 -31.00
C ILE A 157 10.44 -1.16 -29.81
N THR A 158 9.62 -0.78 -28.83
CA THR A 158 10.09 -0.26 -27.55
C THR A 158 10.13 -1.41 -26.55
N ILE A 159 11.34 -1.78 -26.12
CA ILE A 159 11.53 -2.62 -24.94
C ILE A 159 11.32 -1.68 -23.75
N GLU A 160 10.12 -1.66 -23.19
CA GLU A 160 9.79 -0.81 -22.05
C GLU A 160 9.88 -1.57 -20.72
N LEU A 161 9.86 -0.80 -19.63
CA LEU A 161 9.85 -1.31 -18.27
C LEU A 161 8.42 -1.71 -17.90
N ASP A 162 8.13 -3.01 -17.94
CA ASP A 162 6.80 -3.59 -17.71
C ASP A 162 6.71 -4.39 -16.40
N THR A 163 7.85 -4.61 -15.76
CA THR A 163 7.98 -5.42 -14.55
C THR A 163 8.40 -4.52 -13.40
N LEU A 164 7.62 -4.55 -12.31
CA LEU A 164 7.91 -3.80 -11.09
C LEU A 164 8.20 -4.77 -9.94
N GLN A 165 9.27 -4.50 -9.19
CA GLN A 165 9.63 -5.20 -7.98
C GLN A 165 9.79 -4.18 -6.84
N SER A 166 9.10 -4.38 -5.73
CA SER A 166 9.35 -3.61 -4.50
C SER A 166 10.69 -4.02 -3.92
N GLU A 167 11.52 -3.04 -3.59
CA GLU A 167 12.81 -3.25 -2.94
C GLU A 167 12.64 -3.00 -1.44
N SER A 168 12.86 -4.05 -0.64
CA SER A 168 12.85 -3.97 0.81
C SER A 168 14.26 -3.80 1.34
N GLY A 169 14.43 -2.95 2.35
CA GLY A 169 15.73 -2.66 2.94
C GLY A 169 15.60 -2.07 4.33
N TRP A 170 16.75 -1.93 4.98
CA TRP A 170 16.86 -1.24 6.26
C TRP A 170 18.22 -0.54 6.37
N TRP A 171 18.26 0.56 7.11
CA TRP A 171 19.49 1.26 7.47
C TRP A 171 19.29 2.04 8.76
N MET A 172 20.39 2.50 9.33
CA MET A 172 20.41 3.39 10.49
C MET A 172 21.15 4.66 10.12
N TYR A 173 20.65 5.81 10.58
CA TYR A 173 21.32 7.09 10.40
C TYR A 173 21.27 7.92 11.68
N GLU A 174 22.31 8.71 11.90
CA GLU A 174 22.39 9.63 13.03
C GLU A 174 21.48 10.85 12.81
N LYS A 175 20.75 11.26 13.84
CA LYS A 175 19.98 12.50 13.79
C LYS A 175 20.93 13.69 13.89
N LYS A 176 20.89 14.59 12.90
CA LYS A 176 21.62 15.86 12.99
C LYS A 176 21.13 16.65 14.21
N LYS A 177 22.04 16.99 15.12
CA LYS A 177 21.75 17.87 16.27
C LYS A 177 21.75 19.33 15.79
N GLY A 178 20.57 19.95 15.69
CA GLY A 178 20.42 21.37 15.32
C GLY A 178 19.13 21.66 14.53
N PRO A 179 18.73 22.94 14.37
CA PRO A 179 17.59 23.31 13.55
C PRO A 179 17.83 22.91 12.09
N MET A 180 16.77 22.46 11.40
CA MET A 180 16.81 22.23 9.95
C MET A 180 17.03 23.57 9.23
N GLU A 181 18.25 23.84 8.79
CA GLU A 181 18.51 24.86 7.78
C GLU A 181 18.06 24.30 6.43
N LEU A 182 16.79 24.55 6.08
CA LEU A 182 16.28 24.35 4.72
C LEU A 182 16.83 25.48 3.84
N THR A 183 18.03 25.32 3.31
CA THR A 183 18.46 26.10 2.14
C THR A 183 17.83 25.47 0.91
N VAL A 184 16.67 26.00 0.51
CA VAL A 184 16.11 25.78 -0.82
C VAL A 184 16.97 26.57 -1.82
N PRO A 185 17.70 25.94 -2.76
CA PRO A 185 18.33 26.67 -3.85
C PRO A 185 17.22 27.19 -4.77
N PHE A 186 17.21 28.51 -5.00
CA PHE A 186 16.44 29.17 -6.05
C PHE A 186 17.09 28.95 -7.41
#